data_AF-A0A444WVE2-F1
#
_entry.id   AF-A0A444WVE2-F1
#
_cell.length_a   1.000
_cell.length_b   1.000
_cell.length_c   1.000
_cell.angle_alpha   90.00
_cell.angle_beta   90.00
_cell.angle_gamma   90.00
#
_symmetry.space_group_name_H-M   'P 1'
#
loop_
_entity.id
_entity.type
_entity.pdbx_description
1 polymer ?
#
loop_
_entity_poly.entity_id
_entity_poly.type
_entity_poly.pdbx_seq_one_letter_code
_entity_poly.pdbx_strand_id
1 'polypeptide(L)'
;MKRQRVNNEGEEEGGPPLIPGLPDHIAHLCLTRIHPSILFPVSHSWRRLIYSPSFPPFSSLYAILSPHNHHHPTIQFFNFDPISSHWHPLPPPPSHPSLHHLLLRHPSFLSRNLSIQSVSAAGSLVLLAGTTHNLFPALPRPVIFNPVTNSWALGPSLTTPRRWCAAGVCRGAVYVASGIGTHFSLNVARSMEKWDTQKNGSQWEKKTALKDGRFSREAIDAVGWKGKLCMVNVKGDAAKEGVVYDVEKDLWKEMPEGMLAGWRGPVAAMDEEVMFVVDEVKGVVRRYVEEQDSWEEVLEDERLKGAEQVSAEGGRVCVVCGGGGGGGGIFVVDVVARPRRIWVVELPEGFEAIAVHVLPRMPITDFSVKV
;
A
#
# COMPACT_ATOMS: atom_id res chain seq x y z
N MET A 1 -22.25 20.73 60.41
CA MET A 1 -22.24 20.60 58.94
C MET A 1 -20.83 20.83 58.43
N LYS A 2 -20.11 19.75 58.13
CA LYS A 2 -18.76 19.78 57.53
C LYS A 2 -18.93 19.93 56.02
N ARG A 3 -18.37 20.99 55.43
CA ARG A 3 -18.32 21.19 53.98
C ARG A 3 -17.11 20.43 53.44
N GLN A 4 -17.37 19.32 52.75
CA GLN A 4 -16.37 18.51 52.06
C GLN A 4 -15.76 19.35 50.93
N ARG A 5 -14.44 19.57 50.99
CA ARG A 5 -13.63 19.95 49.82
C ARG A 5 -13.54 18.70 48.95
N VAL A 6 -14.13 18.75 47.77
CA VAL A 6 -13.86 17.79 46.70
C VAL A 6 -12.50 18.18 46.13
N ASN A 7 -11.50 17.31 46.35
CA ASN A 7 -10.21 17.40 45.69
C ASN A 7 -10.43 17.19 44.19
N ASN A 8 -10.04 18.18 43.41
CA ASN A 8 -10.00 18.13 41.96
C ASN A 8 -8.63 17.52 41.60
N GLU A 9 -8.55 16.20 41.56
CA GLU A 9 -7.38 15.48 41.06
C GLU A 9 -7.51 15.33 39.55
N GLY A 10 -6.71 16.12 38.84
CA GLY A 10 -6.58 16.17 37.39
C GLY A 10 -5.43 17.10 37.04
N GLU A 11 -4.26 16.85 37.65
CA GLU A 11 -3.01 17.47 37.26
C GLU A 11 -2.66 16.96 35.85
N GLU A 12 -3.00 17.73 34.82
CA GLU A 12 -2.35 17.62 33.51
C GLU A 12 -0.86 17.88 33.71
N GLU A 13 -0.02 16.88 33.41
CA GLU A 13 1.43 16.95 33.55
C GLU A 13 2.00 18.18 32.84
N GLY A 14 2.62 19.07 33.63
CA GLY A 14 3.15 20.36 33.21
C GLY A 14 4.35 20.26 32.27
N GLY A 15 4.10 20.10 30.97
CA GLY A 15 5.04 20.44 29.92
C GLY A 15 5.11 21.95 29.68
N PRO A 16 6.17 22.47 29.03
CA PRO A 16 6.20 23.85 28.58
C PRO A 16 5.05 24.11 27.59
N PRO A 17 4.36 25.27 27.67
CA PRO A 17 3.21 25.57 26.83
C PRO A 17 3.58 25.51 25.36
N LEU A 18 2.67 25.01 24.51
CA LEU A 18 2.94 24.88 23.07
C LEU A 18 3.22 26.23 22.42
N ILE A 19 2.41 27.25 22.73
CA ILE A 19 2.63 28.64 22.31
C ILE A 19 2.54 29.52 23.56
N PRO A 20 3.60 30.28 23.91
CA PRO A 20 3.58 31.16 25.07
C PRO A 20 2.38 32.12 25.03
N GLY A 21 1.61 32.16 26.11
CA GLY A 21 0.44 33.04 26.24
C GLY A 21 -0.87 32.51 25.62
N LEU A 22 -0.87 31.32 25.00
CA LEU A 22 -2.08 30.65 24.54
C LEU A 22 -2.35 29.37 25.35
N PRO A 23 -3.64 29.05 25.63
CA PRO A 23 -4.01 27.72 26.11
C PRO A 23 -3.67 26.63 25.07
N ASP A 24 -3.25 25.46 25.53
CA ASP A 24 -2.77 24.38 24.65
C ASP A 24 -3.82 23.90 23.64
N HIS A 25 -5.11 23.92 23.98
CA HIS A 25 -6.17 23.55 23.05
C HIS A 25 -6.29 24.53 21.87
N ILE A 26 -6.08 25.84 22.08
CA ILE A 26 -6.06 26.83 21.00
C ILE A 26 -4.77 26.72 20.22
N ALA A 27 -3.63 26.56 20.92
CA ALA A 27 -2.34 26.37 20.29
C ALA A 27 -2.35 25.15 19.35
N HIS A 28 -2.97 24.05 19.77
CA HIS A 28 -3.18 22.87 18.94
C HIS A 28 -3.93 23.23 17.63
N LEU A 29 -5.08 23.89 17.73
CA LEU A 29 -5.87 24.30 16.55
C LEU A 29 -5.13 25.22 15.59
N CYS A 30 -4.23 26.07 16.10
CA CYS A 30 -3.38 26.91 15.27
C CYS A 30 -2.33 26.08 14.54
N LEU A 31 -1.64 25.19 15.27
CA LEU A 31 -0.53 24.39 14.74
C LEU A 31 -1.01 23.35 13.73
N THR A 32 -2.18 22.75 13.89
CA THR A 32 -2.72 21.74 12.94
C THR A 32 -3.02 22.29 11.54
N ARG A 33 -3.09 23.62 11.38
CA ARG A 33 -3.28 24.27 10.07
C ARG A 33 -1.98 24.45 9.30
N ILE A 34 -0.85 24.24 9.94
CA ILE A 34 0.48 24.43 9.36
C ILE A 34 1.01 23.06 8.93
N HIS A 35 1.67 23.02 7.76
CA HIS A 35 2.25 21.78 7.27
C HIS A 35 3.30 21.23 8.26
N PRO A 36 3.29 19.93 8.60
CA PRO A 36 4.16 19.36 9.63
C PRO A 36 5.66 19.59 9.40
N SER A 37 6.10 19.69 8.14
CA SER A 37 7.50 19.97 7.80
C SER A 37 7.99 21.34 8.29
N ILE A 38 7.08 22.31 8.44
CA ILE A 38 7.39 23.65 8.97
C ILE A 38 7.44 23.61 10.50
N LEU A 39 6.61 22.76 11.13
CA LEU A 39 6.50 22.65 12.57
C LEU A 39 7.65 21.84 13.20
N PHE A 40 8.11 20.79 12.52
CA PHE A 40 9.09 19.83 13.01
C PHE A 40 10.43 20.43 13.49
N PRO A 41 11.02 21.44 12.82
CA PRO A 41 12.29 22.03 13.26
C PRO A 41 12.15 23.06 14.38
N VAL A 42 10.94 23.52 14.73
CA VAL A 42 10.77 24.69 15.60
C VAL A 42 11.05 24.40 17.08
N SER A 43 10.48 23.33 17.62
CA SER A 43 10.68 22.94 19.01
C SER A 43 10.41 21.45 19.25
N HIS A 44 10.96 20.91 20.33
CA HIS A 44 10.66 19.53 20.75
C HIS A 44 9.17 19.34 21.07
N SER A 45 8.51 20.31 21.71
CA SER A 45 7.08 20.24 22.04
C SER A 45 6.22 20.16 20.78
N TRP A 46 6.55 20.93 19.74
CA TRP A 46 5.83 20.88 18.46
C TRP A 46 6.12 19.59 17.73
N ARG A 47 7.36 19.10 17.76
CA ARG A 47 7.68 17.77 17.23
C ARG A 47 6.86 16.68 17.92
N ARG A 48 6.76 16.69 19.25
CA ARG A 48 5.90 15.74 20.00
C ARG A 48 4.43 15.87 19.59
N LEU A 49 3.93 17.11 19.48
CA LEU A 49 2.57 17.37 19.02
C LEU A 49 2.36 16.76 17.64
N ILE A 50 3.29 16.98 16.70
CA ILE A 50 3.20 16.44 15.36
C ILE A 50 2.93 14.96 15.48
N TYR A 51 3.69 14.13 16.20
CA TYR A 51 3.52 12.66 16.32
C TYR A 51 2.45 12.19 17.32
N SER A 52 1.74 13.09 17.97
CA SER A 52 0.62 12.74 18.84
C SER A 52 -0.55 12.17 18.05
N PRO A 53 -1.33 11.23 18.61
CA PRO A 53 -2.60 10.78 18.04
C PRO A 53 -3.62 11.90 17.82
N SER A 54 -3.51 13.02 18.55
CA SER A 54 -4.42 14.16 18.42
C SER A 54 -4.14 15.05 17.20
N PHE A 55 -2.94 14.99 16.63
CA PHE A 55 -2.59 15.78 15.44
C PHE A 55 -3.11 15.07 14.17
N PRO A 56 -3.66 15.80 13.18
CA PRO A 56 -4.19 15.20 11.97
C PRO A 56 -3.18 14.27 11.28
N PRO A 57 -3.60 13.07 10.86
CA PRO A 57 -2.70 12.14 10.19
C PRO A 57 -2.23 12.77 8.88
N PHE A 58 -0.95 12.61 8.58
CA PHE A 58 -0.39 12.83 7.25
C PHE A 58 0.12 11.51 6.69
N SER A 59 0.23 11.45 5.37
CA SER A 59 0.65 10.25 4.65
C SER A 59 2.14 9.98 4.86
N SER A 60 2.47 8.70 4.98
CA SER A 60 3.83 8.17 5.11
C SER A 60 3.98 6.96 4.19
N LEU A 61 5.21 6.61 3.83
CA LEU A 61 5.46 5.47 2.94
C LEU A 61 5.72 4.22 3.76
N TYR A 62 5.12 3.12 3.33
CA TYR A 62 5.35 1.78 3.88
C TYR A 62 5.90 0.91 2.77
N ALA A 63 7.07 0.33 3.00
CA ALA A 63 7.74 -0.49 2.00
C ALA A 63 7.94 -1.91 2.50
N ILE A 64 7.70 -2.86 1.60
CA ILE A 64 8.13 -4.25 1.75
C ILE A 64 9.49 -4.34 1.08
N LEU A 65 10.52 -4.60 1.87
CA LEU A 65 11.91 -4.64 1.42
C LEU A 65 12.47 -6.06 1.49
N SER A 66 13.36 -6.40 0.56
CA SER A 66 14.13 -7.63 0.55
C SER A 66 15.62 -7.32 0.71
N PRO A 67 16.37 -8.04 1.53
CA PRO A 67 17.82 -7.87 1.58
C PRO A 67 18.46 -8.39 0.28
N HIS A 68 19.52 -7.71 -0.18
CA HIS A 68 20.32 -8.16 -1.33
C HIS A 68 21.00 -9.51 -1.07
N ASN A 69 21.22 -9.87 0.20
CA ASN A 69 21.85 -11.13 0.56
C ASN A 69 20.88 -12.30 0.39
N HIS A 70 21.08 -13.06 -0.69
CA HIS A 70 20.21 -14.15 -1.14
C HIS A 70 20.27 -15.42 -0.28
N HIS A 71 21.12 -15.48 0.76
CA HIS A 71 21.25 -16.69 1.57
C HIS A 71 20.02 -16.94 2.47
N HIS A 72 19.33 -15.89 2.92
CA HIS A 72 18.07 -15.98 3.68
C HIS A 72 17.19 -14.73 3.44
N PRO A 73 16.49 -14.62 2.29
CA PRO A 73 15.71 -13.44 1.93
C PRO A 73 14.42 -13.37 2.75
N THR A 74 14.52 -13.01 4.03
CA THR A 74 13.35 -12.69 4.84
C THR A 74 12.95 -11.25 4.53
N ILE A 75 11.73 -11.08 4.03
CA ILE A 75 11.16 -9.75 3.83
C ILE A 75 11.14 -8.97 5.13
N GLN A 76 11.36 -7.67 5.01
CA GLN A 76 11.26 -6.72 6.11
C GLN A 76 10.27 -5.63 5.74
N PHE A 77 9.68 -5.04 6.77
CA PHE A 77 8.71 -3.97 6.60
C PHE A 77 9.27 -2.71 7.23
N PHE A 78 9.25 -1.63 6.48
CA PHE A 78 9.73 -0.34 6.95
C PHE A 78 8.70 0.75 6.68
N ASN A 79 8.71 1.76 7.54
CA ASN A 79 8.03 3.03 7.36
C ASN A 79 9.07 4.11 7.05
N PHE A 80 8.88 4.90 5.99
CA PHE A 80 9.66 6.11 5.75
C PHE A 80 8.85 7.32 6.15
N ASP A 81 9.31 8.00 7.20
CA ASP A 81 8.69 9.23 7.66
C ASP A 81 9.12 10.42 6.78
N PRO A 82 8.19 11.05 6.03
CA PRO A 82 8.52 12.14 5.12
C PRO A 82 8.94 13.44 5.83
N ILE A 83 8.69 13.56 7.14
CA ILE A 83 9.04 14.77 7.88
C ILE A 83 10.46 14.68 8.42
N SER A 84 10.82 13.57 9.06
CA SER A 84 12.20 13.34 9.52
C SER A 84 13.12 12.85 8.41
N SER A 85 12.59 12.34 7.29
CA SER A 85 13.34 11.67 6.21
C SER A 85 14.14 10.45 6.68
N HIS A 86 13.56 9.67 7.61
CA HIS A 86 14.18 8.46 8.14
C HIS A 86 13.30 7.22 7.94
N TRP A 87 13.98 6.08 7.78
CA TRP A 87 13.34 4.77 7.77
C TRP A 87 13.28 4.19 9.18
N HIS A 88 12.12 3.66 9.54
CA HIS A 88 11.87 2.96 10.79
C HIS A 88 11.37 1.55 10.51
N PRO A 89 11.98 0.50 11.09
CA PRO A 89 11.47 -0.86 10.95
C PRO A 89 10.11 -0.97 11.65
N LEU A 90 9.19 -1.70 11.03
CA LEU A 90 7.93 -2.07 11.69
C LEU A 90 8.20 -3.15 12.76
N PRO A 91 7.35 -3.28 13.78
CA PRO A 91 7.41 -4.42 14.69
C PRO A 91 7.34 -5.75 13.92
N PRO A 92 7.91 -6.84 14.44
CA PRO A 92 7.85 -8.11 13.76
C PRO A 92 6.39 -8.61 13.64
N PRO A 93 6.02 -9.21 12.50
CA PRO A 93 4.70 -9.80 12.32
C PRO A 93 4.51 -11.02 13.25
N PRO A 94 3.25 -11.49 13.44
CA PRO A 94 2.98 -12.65 14.27
C PRO A 94 3.75 -13.88 13.78
N SER A 95 4.18 -14.75 14.70
CA SER A 95 4.94 -15.96 14.37
C SER A 95 4.20 -16.95 13.46
N HIS A 96 2.87 -16.85 13.37
CA HIS A 96 2.02 -17.68 12.51
C HIS A 96 0.97 -16.86 11.76
N PRO A 97 0.87 -17.00 10.42
CA PRO A 97 1.74 -17.79 9.55
C PRO A 97 3.16 -17.19 9.50
N SER A 98 4.19 -18.04 9.52
CA SER A 98 5.59 -17.58 9.53
C SER A 98 5.93 -16.96 8.18
N LEU A 99 6.01 -15.63 8.12
CA LEU A 99 6.40 -14.89 6.91
C LEU A 99 7.81 -15.27 6.43
N HIS A 100 8.64 -15.90 7.27
CA HIS A 100 9.91 -16.53 6.90
C HIS A 100 9.81 -17.57 5.79
N HIS A 101 8.62 -18.13 5.54
CA HIS A 101 8.42 -19.11 4.47
C HIS A 101 8.11 -18.48 3.12
N LEU A 102 7.92 -17.15 3.05
CA LEU A 102 7.68 -16.46 1.79
C LEU A 102 8.92 -16.52 0.91
N LEU A 103 8.71 -17.00 -0.30
CA LEU A 103 9.73 -17.15 -1.31
C LEU A 103 9.55 -16.07 -2.37
N LEU A 104 10.57 -15.24 -2.56
CA LEU A 104 10.60 -14.19 -3.59
C LEU A 104 11.27 -14.65 -4.88
N ARG A 105 12.22 -15.58 -4.79
CA ARG A 105 12.96 -16.12 -5.94
C ARG A 105 13.12 -17.62 -5.74
N HIS A 106 12.95 -18.40 -6.81
CA HIS A 106 13.19 -19.84 -6.79
C HIS A 106 14.37 -20.16 -7.71
N PRO A 107 15.32 -21.03 -7.32
CA PRO A 107 16.46 -21.39 -8.18
C PRO A 107 16.05 -21.93 -9.56
N SER A 108 14.90 -22.61 -9.66
CA SER A 108 14.36 -23.10 -10.93
C SER A 108 13.72 -22.04 -11.83
N PHE A 109 13.55 -20.79 -11.35
CA PHE A 109 13.03 -19.67 -12.12
C PHE A 109 14.12 -18.62 -12.32
N LEU A 110 14.80 -18.67 -13.46
CA LEU A 110 15.95 -17.79 -13.76
C LEU A 110 15.59 -16.30 -13.87
N SER A 111 14.35 -15.97 -14.23
CA SER A 111 13.93 -14.59 -14.54
C SER A 111 12.57 -14.21 -13.95
N ARG A 112 11.99 -15.03 -13.06
CA ARG A 112 10.66 -14.78 -12.51
C ARG A 112 10.71 -14.58 -10.99
N ASN A 113 10.39 -13.36 -10.57
CA ASN A 113 10.14 -13.05 -9.17
C ASN A 113 8.75 -13.57 -8.76
N LEU A 114 8.67 -14.15 -7.57
CA LEU A 114 7.45 -14.56 -6.92
C LEU A 114 6.94 -13.38 -6.08
N SER A 115 5.91 -12.72 -6.60
CA SER A 115 5.24 -11.58 -5.98
C SER A 115 4.60 -11.90 -4.62
N ILE A 116 4.57 -10.89 -3.75
CA ILE A 116 3.70 -10.86 -2.57
C ILE A 116 2.54 -9.93 -2.89
N GLN A 117 1.32 -10.45 -2.82
CA GLN A 117 0.12 -9.64 -3.00
C GLN A 117 -0.16 -8.85 -1.72
N SER A 118 -0.14 -7.53 -1.84
CA SER A 118 -0.33 -6.60 -0.74
C SER A 118 -1.16 -5.41 -1.19
N VAL A 119 -1.99 -4.86 -0.29
CA VAL A 119 -2.88 -3.72 -0.58
C VAL A 119 -2.96 -2.78 0.62
N SER A 120 -3.27 -1.51 0.36
CA SER A 120 -3.69 -0.54 1.37
C SER A 120 -5.22 -0.56 1.51
N ALA A 121 -5.75 -0.93 2.66
CA ALA A 121 -7.19 -0.94 2.92
C ALA A 121 -7.51 -0.32 4.29
N ALA A 122 -8.46 0.62 4.33
CA ALA A 122 -8.89 1.31 5.55
C ALA A 122 -7.72 1.84 6.41
N GLY A 123 -6.71 2.43 5.77
CA GLY A 123 -5.53 2.98 6.45
C GLY A 123 -4.56 1.93 7.01
N SER A 124 -4.70 0.65 6.64
CA SER A 124 -3.84 -0.45 7.06
C SER A 124 -3.15 -1.13 5.87
N LEU A 125 -1.95 -1.67 6.10
CA LEU A 125 -1.26 -2.53 5.14
C LEU A 125 -1.79 -3.96 5.29
N VAL A 126 -2.22 -4.57 4.19
CA VAL A 126 -2.77 -5.93 4.19
C VAL A 126 -1.96 -6.82 3.25
N LEU A 127 -1.33 -7.86 3.78
CA LEU A 127 -0.70 -8.94 3.02
C LEU A 127 -1.71 -10.06 2.80
N LEU A 128 -1.95 -10.43 1.54
CA LEU A 128 -3.05 -11.32 1.16
C LEU A 128 -2.60 -12.68 0.66
N ALA A 129 -1.60 -12.69 -0.21
CA ALA A 129 -1.12 -13.91 -0.84
C ALA A 129 0.39 -13.86 -1.08
N GLY A 130 0.98 -15.05 -1.15
CA GLY A 130 2.39 -15.24 -1.39
C GLY A 130 2.68 -16.71 -1.64
N THR A 131 3.92 -17.02 -2.00
CA THR A 131 4.33 -18.38 -2.37
C THR A 131 5.36 -18.88 -1.37
N THR A 132 5.27 -20.15 -0.96
CA THR A 132 6.27 -20.80 -0.10
C THR A 132 7.40 -21.43 -0.91
N HIS A 133 8.44 -21.92 -0.24
CA HIS A 133 9.53 -22.67 -0.88
C HIS A 133 9.06 -23.91 -1.66
N ASN A 134 7.97 -24.56 -1.21
CA ASN A 134 7.35 -25.70 -1.90
C ASN A 134 6.33 -25.28 -2.97
N LEU A 135 6.32 -23.99 -3.36
CA LEU A 135 5.37 -23.41 -4.31
C LEU A 135 3.89 -23.58 -3.90
N PHE A 136 3.62 -23.59 -2.59
CA PHE A 136 2.26 -23.57 -2.04
C PHE A 136 1.84 -22.16 -1.63
N PRO A 137 0.52 -21.89 -1.50
CA PRO A 137 0.04 -20.66 -0.89
C PRO A 137 0.64 -20.45 0.51
N ALA A 138 1.22 -19.28 0.75
CA ALA A 138 1.89 -18.98 2.01
C ALA A 138 0.96 -18.38 3.09
N LEU A 139 -0.11 -17.72 2.67
CA LEU A 139 -0.98 -16.94 3.55
C LEU A 139 -2.40 -17.51 3.55
N PRO A 140 -2.77 -18.32 4.57
CA PRO A 140 -4.14 -18.80 4.73
C PRO A 140 -5.09 -17.73 5.30
N ARG A 141 -4.52 -16.73 5.99
CA ARG A 141 -5.19 -15.56 6.54
C ARG A 141 -4.40 -14.31 6.11
N PRO A 142 -5.08 -13.19 5.82
CA PRO A 142 -4.41 -11.92 5.63
C PRO A 142 -3.64 -11.52 6.89
N VAL A 143 -2.48 -10.90 6.70
CA VAL A 143 -1.71 -10.29 7.80
C VAL A 143 -1.83 -8.78 7.66
N ILE A 144 -2.32 -8.12 8.70
CA ILE A 144 -2.73 -6.71 8.67
C ILE A 144 -1.82 -5.94 9.61
N PHE A 145 -1.17 -4.90 9.12
CA PHE A 145 -0.48 -3.93 9.97
C PHE A 145 -1.31 -2.65 10.05
N ASN A 146 -1.63 -2.23 11.27
CA ASN A 146 -2.31 -0.97 11.52
C ASN A 146 -1.27 0.07 12.00
N PRO A 147 -0.98 1.11 11.19
CA PRO A 147 -0.12 2.23 11.57
C PRO A 147 -0.47 2.93 12.87
N VAL A 148 -1.77 3.10 13.15
CA VAL A 148 -2.27 3.90 14.27
C VAL A 148 -2.01 3.19 15.59
N THR A 149 -2.17 1.87 15.61
CA THR A 149 -1.92 1.04 16.80
C THR A 149 -0.51 0.46 16.84
N ASN A 150 0.28 0.68 15.77
CA ASN A 150 1.61 0.10 15.57
C ASN A 150 1.64 -1.41 15.88
N SER A 151 0.66 -2.14 15.36
CA SER A 151 0.48 -3.55 15.70
C SER A 151 0.00 -4.37 14.51
N TRP A 152 0.37 -5.65 14.52
CA TRP A 152 -0.11 -6.61 13.55
C TRP A 152 -1.34 -7.38 14.06
N ALA A 153 -2.24 -7.73 13.15
CA ALA A 153 -3.39 -8.57 13.39
C ALA A 153 -3.59 -9.56 12.23
N LEU A 154 -4.35 -10.63 12.47
CA LEU A 154 -4.73 -11.59 11.44
C LEU A 154 -6.16 -11.34 10.98
N GLY A 155 -6.34 -11.21 9.67
CA GLY A 155 -7.65 -11.13 9.03
C GLY A 155 -8.39 -12.47 9.02
N PRO A 156 -9.57 -12.54 8.37
CA PRO A 156 -10.34 -13.77 8.27
C PRO A 156 -9.69 -14.81 7.36
N SER A 157 -9.89 -16.09 7.65
CA SER A 157 -9.36 -17.19 6.82
C SER A 157 -9.99 -17.18 5.43
N LEU A 158 -9.15 -17.22 4.41
CA LEU A 158 -9.58 -17.39 3.02
C LEU A 158 -10.29 -18.75 2.88
N THR A 159 -11.34 -18.82 2.05
CA THR A 159 -12.00 -20.09 1.74
C THR A 159 -11.02 -21.07 1.09
N THR A 160 -10.12 -20.56 0.26
CA THR A 160 -9.02 -21.32 -0.32
C THR A 160 -7.79 -20.42 -0.34
N PRO A 161 -6.78 -20.70 0.50
CA PRO A 161 -5.48 -20.03 0.41
C PRO A 161 -4.94 -20.15 -1.00
N ARG A 162 -4.41 -19.05 -1.54
CA ARG A 162 -4.02 -18.98 -2.94
C ARG A 162 -2.78 -18.12 -3.16
N ARG A 163 -2.15 -18.31 -4.32
CA ARG A 163 -1.01 -17.55 -4.84
C ARG A 163 -1.30 -17.12 -6.27
N TRP A 164 -0.56 -16.12 -6.78
CA TRP A 164 -0.75 -15.58 -8.14
C TRP A 164 -2.21 -15.20 -8.42
N CYS A 165 -2.89 -14.68 -7.41
CA CYS A 165 -4.24 -14.16 -7.52
C CYS A 165 -4.18 -12.68 -7.87
N ALA A 166 -5.31 -12.15 -8.34
CA ALA A 166 -5.55 -10.73 -8.38
C ALA A 166 -5.97 -10.24 -6.99
N ALA A 167 -5.41 -9.12 -6.54
CA ALA A 167 -5.75 -8.50 -5.27
C ALA A 167 -5.98 -7.00 -5.45
N GLY A 168 -7.01 -6.47 -4.79
CA GLY A 168 -7.39 -5.07 -4.96
C GLY A 168 -8.29 -4.56 -3.85
N VAL A 169 -8.48 -3.26 -3.82
CA VAL A 169 -9.38 -2.58 -2.87
C VAL A 169 -10.34 -1.72 -3.65
N CYS A 170 -11.62 -1.78 -3.29
CA CYS A 170 -12.63 -0.88 -3.82
C CYS A 170 -13.70 -0.64 -2.76
N ARG A 171 -14.10 0.62 -2.57
CA ARG A 171 -15.03 1.08 -1.54
C ARG A 171 -14.66 0.58 -0.14
N GLY A 172 -13.36 0.60 0.18
CA GLY A 172 -12.82 0.15 1.47
C GLY A 172 -12.86 -1.37 1.73
N ALA A 173 -13.38 -2.17 0.79
CA ALA A 173 -13.36 -3.63 0.87
C ALA A 173 -12.19 -4.20 0.06
N VAL A 174 -11.60 -5.28 0.57
CA VAL A 174 -10.54 -6.03 -0.09
C VAL A 174 -11.16 -7.11 -0.95
N TYR A 175 -10.61 -7.30 -2.15
CA TYR A 175 -11.04 -8.31 -3.10
C TYR A 175 -9.86 -9.19 -3.48
N VAL A 176 -10.12 -10.49 -3.56
CA VAL A 176 -9.18 -11.49 -4.03
C VAL A 176 -9.87 -12.31 -5.11
N ALA A 177 -9.31 -12.32 -6.32
CA ALA A 177 -9.87 -13.05 -7.45
C ALA A 177 -8.83 -13.96 -8.10
N SER A 178 -9.30 -15.07 -8.68
CA SER A 178 -8.45 -16.00 -9.43
C SER A 178 -7.29 -16.60 -8.61
N GLY A 179 -6.19 -16.97 -9.27
CA GLY A 179 -5.00 -17.58 -8.69
C GLY A 179 -5.06 -19.10 -8.55
N ILE A 180 -4.03 -19.64 -7.89
CA ILE A 180 -3.81 -21.08 -7.70
C ILE A 180 -3.80 -21.39 -6.21
N GLY A 181 -4.55 -22.41 -5.80
CA GLY A 181 -4.47 -22.95 -4.44
C GLY A 181 -3.24 -23.83 -4.23
N THR A 182 -3.35 -24.84 -3.36
CA THR A 182 -2.33 -25.90 -3.23
C THR A 182 -2.11 -26.64 -4.55
N HIS A 183 -3.22 -26.87 -5.28
CA HIS A 183 -3.22 -27.42 -6.63
C HIS A 183 -4.00 -26.49 -7.56
N PHE A 184 -3.75 -26.62 -8.87
CA PHE A 184 -4.56 -25.93 -9.86
C PHE A 184 -5.98 -26.48 -9.85
N SER A 185 -6.96 -25.57 -9.79
CA SER A 185 -8.37 -25.87 -9.89
C SER A 185 -9.07 -24.74 -10.62
N LEU A 186 -9.87 -25.08 -11.64
CA LEU A 186 -10.62 -24.08 -12.39
C LEU A 186 -11.62 -23.33 -11.50
N ASN A 187 -12.13 -23.96 -10.45
CA ASN A 187 -13.04 -23.32 -9.50
C ASN A 187 -12.35 -22.18 -8.74
N VAL A 188 -11.11 -22.42 -8.29
CA VAL A 188 -10.29 -21.41 -7.58
C VAL A 188 -9.84 -20.31 -8.56
N ALA A 189 -9.41 -20.69 -9.75
CA ALA A 189 -8.99 -19.78 -10.81
C ALA A 189 -10.12 -18.85 -11.29
N ARG A 190 -11.38 -19.24 -11.11
CA ARG A 190 -12.55 -18.41 -11.45
C ARG A 190 -13.15 -17.69 -10.25
N SER A 191 -12.97 -18.19 -9.03
CA SER A 191 -13.61 -17.64 -7.84
C SER A 191 -13.13 -16.22 -7.54
N MET A 192 -14.01 -15.42 -6.94
CA MET A 192 -13.72 -14.12 -6.36
C MET A 192 -14.32 -14.06 -4.95
N GLU A 193 -13.55 -13.51 -4.02
CA GLU A 193 -13.93 -13.33 -2.63
C GLU A 193 -13.74 -11.86 -2.25
N LYS A 194 -14.67 -11.32 -1.46
CA LYS A 194 -14.66 -9.97 -0.91
C LYS A 194 -14.57 -10.03 0.60
N TRP A 195 -13.77 -9.15 1.20
CA TRP A 195 -13.73 -8.94 2.64
C TRP A 195 -13.88 -7.46 2.96
N ASP A 196 -14.94 -7.14 3.70
CA ASP A 196 -15.17 -5.79 4.22
C ASP A 196 -14.32 -5.58 5.48
N THR A 197 -13.32 -4.71 5.38
CA THR A 197 -12.34 -4.50 6.46
C THR A 197 -12.88 -3.66 7.62
N GLN A 198 -13.96 -2.90 7.39
CA GLN A 198 -14.54 -2.01 8.39
C GLN A 198 -15.72 -2.65 9.12
N LYS A 199 -16.42 -3.60 8.51
CA LYS A 199 -17.44 -4.38 9.21
C LYS A 199 -16.77 -5.40 10.11
N ASN A 200 -17.37 -5.64 11.29
CA ASN A 200 -17.00 -6.74 12.20
C ASN A 200 -17.18 -8.15 11.58
N GLY A 201 -17.42 -8.25 10.27
CA GLY A 201 -17.52 -9.48 9.51
C GLY A 201 -16.17 -10.18 9.48
N SER A 202 -16.06 -11.29 10.22
CA SER A 202 -14.86 -12.12 10.28
C SER A 202 -14.80 -13.15 9.14
N GLN A 203 -15.42 -12.88 7.99
CA GLN A 203 -15.56 -13.85 6.89
C GLN A 203 -15.49 -13.20 5.52
N TRP A 204 -15.01 -13.98 4.55
CA TRP A 204 -15.01 -13.64 3.13
C TRP A 204 -16.38 -13.95 2.50
N GLU A 205 -16.90 -13.00 1.73
CA GLU A 205 -18.12 -13.14 0.92
C GLU A 205 -17.75 -13.61 -0.49
N LYS A 206 -18.41 -14.64 -1.00
CA LYS A 206 -18.23 -15.07 -2.39
C LYS A 206 -18.93 -14.11 -3.35
N LYS A 207 -18.22 -13.69 -4.39
CA LYS A 207 -18.74 -12.83 -5.47
C LYS A 207 -18.84 -13.59 -6.79
N THR A 208 -19.42 -12.96 -7.81
CA THR A 208 -19.55 -13.54 -9.14
C THR A 208 -18.19 -13.99 -9.68
N ALA A 209 -18.11 -15.25 -10.10
CA ALA A 209 -16.89 -15.83 -10.63
C ALA A 209 -16.55 -15.30 -12.03
N LEU A 210 -15.25 -15.25 -12.34
CA LEU A 210 -14.74 -15.00 -13.69
C LEU A 210 -15.25 -16.07 -14.67
N LYS A 211 -15.31 -15.70 -15.94
CA LYS A 211 -15.71 -16.59 -17.04
C LYS A 211 -14.78 -17.79 -17.18
N ASP A 212 -13.47 -17.56 -17.07
CA ASP A 212 -12.42 -18.56 -17.19
C ASP A 212 -11.24 -18.27 -16.24
N GLY A 213 -10.19 -19.08 -16.33
CA GLY A 213 -9.02 -19.03 -15.43
C GLY A 213 -7.82 -18.24 -15.95
N ARG A 214 -7.98 -17.33 -16.93
CA ARG A 214 -6.84 -16.64 -17.55
C ARG A 214 -6.01 -15.78 -16.58
N PHE A 215 -6.62 -15.27 -15.52
CA PHE A 215 -5.97 -14.45 -14.50
C PHE A 215 -5.28 -15.27 -13.38
N SER A 216 -5.12 -16.59 -13.52
CA SER A 216 -4.66 -17.45 -12.42
C SER A 216 -3.16 -17.71 -12.36
N ARG A 217 -2.38 -17.29 -13.36
CA ARG A 217 -0.98 -17.72 -13.53
C ARG A 217 0.05 -16.66 -13.16
N GLU A 218 -0.39 -15.46 -12.86
CA GLU A 218 0.44 -14.32 -12.49
C GLU A 218 -0.26 -13.50 -11.41
N ALA A 219 0.52 -12.84 -10.58
CA ALA A 219 -0.01 -11.88 -9.62
C ALA A 219 -0.40 -10.60 -10.34
N ILE A 220 -1.65 -10.21 -10.17
CA ILE A 220 -2.25 -9.07 -10.84
C ILE A 220 -2.71 -8.08 -9.78
N ASP A 221 -2.44 -6.80 -9.99
CA ASP A 221 -3.04 -5.74 -9.18
C ASP A 221 -4.44 -5.46 -9.74
N ALA A 222 -5.48 -5.65 -8.92
CA ALA A 222 -6.84 -5.27 -9.26
C ALA A 222 -7.07 -3.83 -8.80
N VAL A 223 -7.09 -2.90 -9.75
CA VAL A 223 -7.15 -1.47 -9.45
C VAL A 223 -8.59 -1.04 -9.19
N GLY A 224 -8.87 -0.55 -7.99
CA GLY A 224 -10.18 0.02 -7.63
C GLY A 224 -10.36 1.42 -8.21
N TRP A 225 -11.36 1.59 -9.07
CA TRP A 225 -11.64 2.87 -9.74
C TRP A 225 -13.14 3.05 -9.93
N LYS A 226 -13.71 4.11 -9.35
CA LYS A 226 -15.11 4.54 -9.44
C LYS A 226 -16.10 3.39 -9.17
N GLY A 227 -15.86 2.62 -8.12
CA GLY A 227 -16.70 1.46 -7.77
C GLY A 227 -16.51 0.24 -8.69
N LYS A 228 -15.42 0.19 -9.46
CA LYS A 228 -15.07 -0.93 -10.33
C LYS A 228 -13.70 -1.48 -9.94
N LEU A 229 -13.45 -2.74 -10.24
CA LEU A 229 -12.11 -3.34 -10.16
C LEU A 229 -11.62 -3.68 -11.57
N CYS A 230 -10.53 -3.05 -11.98
CA CYS A 230 -9.89 -3.26 -13.28
C CYS A 230 -8.73 -4.25 -13.12
N MET A 231 -8.70 -5.29 -13.95
CA MET A 231 -7.68 -6.34 -13.92
C MET A 231 -7.10 -6.57 -15.31
N VAL A 232 -5.78 -6.66 -15.42
CA VAL A 232 -5.06 -6.97 -16.67
C VAL A 232 -4.08 -8.11 -16.42
N ASN A 233 -4.11 -9.14 -17.26
CA ASN A 233 -3.45 -10.43 -17.00
C ASN A 233 -1.93 -10.45 -17.23
N VAL A 234 -1.37 -9.54 -18.04
CA VAL A 234 0.05 -9.57 -18.45
C VAL A 234 0.69 -8.19 -18.33
N LYS A 235 1.91 -8.12 -17.76
CA LYS A 235 2.77 -6.92 -17.72
C LYS A 235 3.43 -6.64 -19.08
N GLY A 236 3.92 -5.41 -19.32
CA GLY A 236 4.65 -5.08 -20.56
C GLY A 236 3.83 -4.89 -21.84
N ASP A 237 4.31 -5.36 -22.99
CA ASP A 237 3.69 -5.14 -24.32
C ASP A 237 3.18 -6.43 -24.99
N ALA A 238 3.10 -7.53 -24.24
CA ALA A 238 2.48 -8.77 -24.73
C ALA A 238 0.97 -8.59 -24.95
N ALA A 239 0.35 -9.46 -25.74
CA ALA A 239 -1.09 -9.45 -25.95
C ALA A 239 -1.82 -9.59 -24.60
N LYS A 240 -2.59 -8.55 -24.24
CA LYS A 240 -3.27 -8.44 -22.94
C LYS A 240 -4.75 -8.68 -23.06
N GLU A 241 -5.31 -9.16 -21.96
CA GLU A 241 -6.75 -9.20 -21.75
C GLU A 241 -7.06 -8.43 -20.48
N GLY A 242 -8.07 -7.56 -20.58
CA GLY A 242 -8.54 -6.73 -19.48
C GLY A 242 -9.99 -7.06 -19.15
N VAL A 243 -10.30 -7.15 -17.87
CA VAL A 243 -11.68 -7.29 -17.38
C VAL A 243 -11.96 -6.23 -16.33
N VAL A 244 -13.22 -5.80 -16.26
CA VAL A 244 -13.70 -4.82 -15.29
C VAL A 244 -14.87 -5.43 -14.52
N TYR A 245 -14.73 -5.48 -13.20
CA TYR A 245 -15.79 -5.93 -12.30
C TYR A 245 -16.53 -4.74 -11.71
N ASP A 246 -17.83 -4.69 -11.93
CA ASP A 246 -18.75 -3.68 -11.38
C ASP A 246 -19.18 -4.12 -9.97
N VAL A 247 -18.68 -3.44 -8.93
CA VAL A 247 -18.83 -3.85 -7.53
C VAL A 247 -20.28 -3.79 -7.05
N GLU A 248 -21.06 -2.83 -7.55
CA GLU A 248 -22.47 -2.70 -7.19
C GLU A 248 -23.33 -3.77 -7.82
N LYS A 249 -23.08 -4.05 -9.11
CA LYS A 249 -23.89 -5.00 -9.88
C LYS A 249 -23.45 -6.44 -9.70
N ASP A 250 -22.26 -6.67 -9.14
CA ASP A 250 -21.63 -7.99 -9.02
C ASP A 250 -21.47 -8.68 -10.39
N LEU A 251 -20.97 -7.93 -11.38
CA LEU A 251 -20.87 -8.38 -12.77
C LEU A 251 -19.53 -8.03 -13.40
N TRP A 252 -19.01 -8.97 -14.19
CA TRP A 252 -17.84 -8.76 -15.05
C TRP A 252 -18.24 -8.18 -16.40
N LYS A 253 -17.41 -7.28 -16.91
CA LYS A 253 -17.50 -6.66 -18.23
C LYS A 253 -16.13 -6.71 -18.89
N GLU A 254 -16.12 -6.63 -20.21
CA GLU A 254 -14.88 -6.40 -20.96
C GLU A 254 -14.32 -5.02 -20.63
N MET A 255 -13.00 -4.90 -20.58
CA MET A 255 -12.33 -3.63 -20.36
C MET A 255 -12.43 -2.72 -21.60
N PRO A 256 -12.63 -1.40 -21.45
CA PRO A 256 -12.56 -0.46 -22.57
C PRO A 256 -11.23 -0.59 -23.34
N GLU A 257 -11.30 -0.46 -24.66
CA GLU A 257 -10.15 -0.73 -25.54
C GLU A 257 -9.01 0.24 -25.29
N GLY A 258 -9.30 1.53 -25.10
CA GLY A 258 -8.27 2.54 -24.87
C GLY A 258 -7.64 2.45 -23.48
N MET A 259 -8.45 2.11 -22.45
CA MET A 259 -7.96 1.74 -21.12
C MET A 259 -6.94 0.60 -21.21
N LEU A 260 -7.29 -0.49 -21.89
CA LEU A 260 -6.42 -1.67 -22.06
C LEU A 260 -5.17 -1.34 -22.88
N ALA A 261 -5.31 -0.59 -23.98
CA ALA A 261 -4.22 -0.26 -24.89
C ALA A 261 -3.13 0.60 -24.23
N GLY A 262 -3.49 1.48 -23.28
CA GLY A 262 -2.52 2.30 -22.55
C GLY A 262 -2.01 1.69 -21.24
N TRP A 263 -2.49 0.50 -20.85
CA TRP A 263 -2.04 -0.21 -19.63
C TRP A 263 -0.65 -0.83 -19.84
N ARG A 264 0.40 -0.01 -19.94
CA ARG A 264 1.78 -0.41 -20.29
C ARG A 264 2.75 -0.53 -19.11
N GLY A 265 2.22 -0.77 -17.92
CA GLY A 265 3.02 -0.99 -16.72
C GLY A 265 2.14 -1.04 -15.48
N PRO A 266 2.70 -0.82 -14.28
CA PRO A 266 1.93 -0.84 -13.04
C PRO A 266 0.96 0.35 -12.98
N VAL A 267 -0.24 0.12 -12.42
CA VAL A 267 -1.34 1.10 -12.33
C VAL A 267 -1.83 1.21 -10.89
N ALA A 268 -2.09 2.42 -10.45
CA ALA A 268 -2.77 2.71 -9.19
C ALA A 268 -3.85 3.76 -9.39
N ALA A 269 -4.91 3.70 -8.58
CA ALA A 269 -5.92 4.74 -8.53
C ALA A 269 -5.71 5.61 -7.29
N MET A 270 -5.72 6.91 -7.49
CA MET A 270 -5.73 7.90 -6.41
C MET A 270 -7.17 8.14 -5.99
N ASP A 271 -7.45 7.90 -4.71
CA ASP A 271 -8.76 8.10 -4.08
C ASP A 271 -9.93 7.35 -4.78
N GLU A 272 -9.63 6.26 -5.48
CA GLU A 272 -10.54 5.54 -6.39
C GLU A 272 -11.12 6.40 -7.54
N GLU A 273 -10.61 7.61 -7.79
CA GLU A 273 -11.18 8.53 -8.79
C GLU A 273 -10.32 8.64 -10.06
N VAL A 274 -9.00 8.75 -9.89
CA VAL A 274 -8.07 8.99 -11.01
C VAL A 274 -7.04 7.86 -11.09
N MET A 275 -7.00 7.15 -12.21
CA MET A 275 -5.97 6.13 -12.45
C MET A 275 -4.72 6.74 -13.04
N PHE A 276 -3.57 6.30 -12.53
CA PHE A 276 -2.25 6.58 -13.06
C PHE A 276 -1.56 5.29 -13.48
N VAL A 277 -0.99 5.29 -14.67
CA VAL A 277 -0.09 4.24 -15.17
C VAL A 277 1.31 4.81 -15.28
N VAL A 278 2.30 3.98 -14.93
CA VAL A 278 3.71 4.27 -15.25
C VAL A 278 4.12 3.35 -16.39
N ASP A 279 4.44 3.93 -17.54
CA ASP A 279 4.93 3.18 -18.70
C ASP A 279 6.32 2.63 -18.37
N GLU A 280 6.42 1.32 -18.16
CA GLU A 280 7.66 0.69 -17.65
C GLU A 280 8.81 0.74 -18.66
N VAL A 281 8.52 0.96 -19.95
CA VAL A 281 9.53 1.04 -21.02
C VAL A 281 9.96 2.48 -21.26
N LYS A 282 9.00 3.41 -21.28
CA LYS A 282 9.28 4.82 -21.59
C LYS A 282 9.61 5.67 -20.35
N GLY A 283 9.19 5.26 -19.15
CA GLY A 283 9.32 6.07 -17.94
C GLY A 283 8.32 7.23 -17.90
N VAL A 284 7.13 7.04 -18.49
CA VAL A 284 6.10 8.08 -18.60
C VAL A 284 4.96 7.80 -17.65
N VAL A 285 4.64 8.76 -16.77
CA VAL A 285 3.43 8.76 -15.95
C VAL A 285 2.28 9.31 -16.81
N ARG A 286 1.22 8.53 -16.97
CA ARG A 286 -0.02 8.96 -17.63
C ARG A 286 -1.21 8.83 -16.70
N ARG A 287 -2.19 9.72 -16.86
CA ARG A 287 -3.50 9.63 -16.21
C ARG A 287 -4.55 9.14 -17.20
N TYR A 288 -5.49 8.33 -16.73
CA TYR A 288 -6.60 7.90 -17.56
C TYR A 288 -7.69 8.98 -17.62
N VAL A 289 -8.21 9.26 -18.82
CA VAL A 289 -9.33 10.17 -19.04
C VAL A 289 -10.48 9.37 -19.66
N GLU A 290 -11.55 9.26 -18.88
CA GLU A 290 -12.68 8.37 -19.16
C GLU A 290 -13.48 8.84 -20.39
N GLU A 291 -13.62 10.15 -20.57
CA GLU A 291 -14.43 10.75 -21.64
C GLU A 291 -13.88 10.44 -23.03
N GLN A 292 -12.56 10.27 -23.16
CA GLN A 292 -11.92 9.91 -24.42
C GLN A 292 -11.45 8.45 -24.47
N ASP A 293 -11.67 7.66 -23.41
CA ASP A 293 -11.08 6.32 -23.24
C ASP A 293 -9.59 6.33 -23.60
N SER A 294 -8.81 7.22 -22.98
CA SER A 294 -7.41 7.41 -23.35
C SER A 294 -6.53 7.80 -22.18
N TRP A 295 -5.21 7.72 -22.37
CA TRP A 295 -4.22 8.06 -21.35
C TRP A 295 -3.46 9.31 -21.75
N GLU A 296 -3.55 10.34 -20.90
CA GLU A 296 -2.86 11.62 -21.07
C GLU A 296 -1.54 11.64 -20.30
N GLU A 297 -0.50 12.18 -20.90
CA GLU A 297 0.81 12.34 -20.27
C GLU A 297 0.79 13.37 -19.13
N VAL A 298 1.43 13.03 -18.03
CA VAL A 298 1.58 13.89 -16.84
C VAL A 298 3.04 14.30 -16.63
N LEU A 299 3.97 13.34 -16.77
CA LEU A 299 5.40 13.53 -16.57
C LEU A 299 6.16 12.42 -17.31
N GLU A 300 7.25 12.75 -17.97
CA GLU A 300 8.25 11.79 -18.48
C GLU A 300 9.55 11.95 -17.69
N ASP A 301 10.09 10.85 -17.18
CA ASP A 301 11.39 10.81 -16.52
C ASP A 301 12.04 9.42 -16.69
N GLU A 302 13.25 9.41 -17.24
CA GLU A 302 14.03 8.19 -17.52
C GLU A 302 14.23 7.30 -16.29
N ARG A 303 14.22 7.86 -15.07
CA ARG A 303 14.38 7.12 -13.82
C ARG A 303 13.19 6.21 -13.50
N LEU A 304 12.05 6.41 -14.16
CA LEU A 304 10.85 5.59 -14.00
C LEU A 304 10.81 4.37 -14.93
N LYS A 305 11.83 4.18 -15.77
CA LYS A 305 11.97 2.96 -16.57
C LYS A 305 12.20 1.75 -15.67
N GLY A 306 11.57 0.64 -16.00
CA GLY A 306 11.56 -0.56 -15.17
C GLY A 306 10.64 -0.46 -13.96
N ALA A 307 9.59 0.39 -14.01
CA ALA A 307 8.57 0.44 -12.96
C ALA A 307 7.92 -0.94 -12.76
N GLU A 308 7.97 -1.47 -11.54
CA GLU A 308 7.45 -2.80 -11.20
C GLU A 308 6.15 -2.73 -10.39
N GLN A 309 6.00 -1.68 -9.56
CA GLN A 309 4.85 -1.44 -8.70
C GLN A 309 4.61 0.06 -8.51
N VAL A 310 3.35 0.44 -8.29
CA VAL A 310 2.96 1.84 -8.05
C VAL A 310 1.88 1.93 -6.97
N SER A 311 1.90 3.02 -6.21
CA SER A 311 0.84 3.43 -5.29
C SER A 311 0.55 4.92 -5.51
N ALA A 312 -0.71 5.35 -5.41
CA ALA A 312 -1.11 6.73 -5.68
C ALA A 312 -2.06 7.24 -4.58
N GLU A 313 -1.66 8.29 -3.87
CA GLU A 313 -2.45 8.89 -2.78
C GLU A 313 -1.99 10.34 -2.53
N GLY A 314 -2.92 11.22 -2.11
CA GLY A 314 -2.57 12.55 -1.61
C GLY A 314 -1.84 13.45 -2.62
N GLY A 315 -2.15 13.31 -3.91
CA GLY A 315 -1.51 14.07 -5.00
C GLY A 315 -0.11 13.56 -5.38
N ARG A 316 0.29 12.37 -4.91
CA ARG A 316 1.59 11.76 -5.20
C ARG A 316 1.43 10.37 -5.79
N VAL A 317 2.32 10.03 -6.72
CA VAL A 317 2.47 8.71 -7.31
C VAL A 317 3.83 8.16 -6.88
N CYS A 318 3.84 7.09 -6.11
CA CYS A 318 5.05 6.44 -5.60
C CYS A 318 5.32 5.19 -6.42
N VAL A 319 6.51 5.09 -7.01
CA VAL A 319 6.87 4.07 -8.00
C VAL A 319 8.07 3.29 -7.51
N VAL A 320 7.96 1.96 -7.46
CA VAL A 320 9.10 1.07 -7.28
C VAL A 320 9.66 0.71 -8.65
N CYS A 321 10.93 0.98 -8.89
CA CYS A 321 11.62 0.59 -10.13
C CYS A 321 12.67 -0.49 -9.86
N GLY A 322 12.66 -1.55 -10.68
CA GLY A 322 13.57 -2.68 -10.60
C GLY A 322 15.00 -2.32 -11.02
N GLY A 323 15.99 -2.81 -10.29
CA GLY A 323 17.42 -2.47 -10.44
C GLY A 323 18.14 -3.13 -11.61
N GLY A 324 17.57 -3.09 -12.82
CA GLY A 324 18.28 -3.50 -14.03
C GLY A 324 19.47 -2.59 -14.33
N GLY A 325 20.67 -2.96 -13.89
CA GLY A 325 21.92 -2.29 -14.27
C GLY A 325 22.41 -1.16 -13.35
N GLY A 326 21.85 -0.99 -12.15
CA GLY A 326 22.39 -0.11 -11.10
C GLY A 326 21.33 0.82 -10.49
N GLY A 327 20.82 0.46 -9.31
CA GLY A 327 20.04 1.35 -8.45
C GLY A 327 18.52 1.27 -8.63
N GLY A 328 17.92 0.15 -8.23
CA GLY A 328 16.48 0.10 -7.97
C GLY A 328 16.13 0.99 -6.78
N GLY A 329 14.94 1.60 -6.77
CA GLY A 329 14.58 2.59 -5.77
C GLY A 329 13.09 2.93 -5.76
N ILE A 330 12.70 3.76 -4.79
CA ILE A 330 11.34 4.31 -4.70
C ILE A 330 11.39 5.76 -5.18
N PHE A 331 10.66 6.06 -6.25
CA PHE A 331 10.52 7.42 -6.79
C PHE A 331 9.16 7.99 -6.45
N VAL A 332 9.12 9.24 -6.02
CA VAL A 332 7.86 9.94 -5.69
C VAL A 332 7.66 11.06 -6.69
N VAL A 333 6.55 10.99 -7.42
CA VAL A 333 6.11 12.00 -8.38
C VAL A 333 4.99 12.82 -7.77
N ASP A 334 5.20 14.12 -7.63
CA ASP A 334 4.18 15.09 -7.25
C ASP A 334 3.39 15.49 -8.51
N VAL A 335 2.19 14.92 -8.63
CA VAL A 335 1.28 15.12 -9.75
C VAL A 335 0.35 16.33 -9.55
N VAL A 336 0.54 17.11 -8.48
CA VAL A 336 -0.23 18.35 -8.21
C VAL A 336 0.64 19.61 -8.31
N ALA A 337 1.94 19.52 -8.03
CA ALA A 337 2.90 20.63 -8.14
C ALA A 337 3.02 21.19 -9.57
N ARG A 338 3.34 22.49 -9.67
CA ARG A 338 3.61 23.18 -10.94
C ARG A 338 4.93 23.96 -10.81
N PRO A 339 6.01 23.58 -11.53
CA PRO A 339 6.12 22.39 -12.39
C PRO A 339 6.01 21.08 -11.57
N ARG A 340 5.69 19.97 -12.26
CA ARG A 340 5.67 18.63 -11.67
C ARG A 340 7.05 18.31 -11.10
N ARG A 341 7.10 17.61 -9.97
CA ARG A 341 8.35 17.29 -9.27
C ARG A 341 8.50 15.79 -9.10
N ILE A 342 9.73 15.32 -9.14
CA ILE A 342 10.09 13.94 -8.89
C ILE A 342 11.38 13.88 -8.10
N TRP A 343 11.39 13.06 -7.06
CA TRP A 343 12.57 12.80 -6.23
C TRP A 343 12.63 11.32 -5.86
N VAL A 344 13.83 10.89 -5.47
CA VAL A 344 14.09 9.53 -4.99
C VAL A 344 13.98 9.49 -3.47
N VAL A 345 13.45 8.38 -2.95
CA VAL A 345 13.52 8.01 -1.54
C VAL A 345 14.58 6.93 -1.43
N GLU A 346 15.74 7.32 -0.92
CA GLU A 346 16.88 6.41 -0.74
C GLU A 346 16.50 5.26 0.18
N LEU A 347 16.74 4.02 -0.27
CA LEU A 347 16.45 2.83 0.52
C LEU A 347 17.52 2.62 1.60
N PRO A 348 17.19 1.94 2.72
CA PRO A 348 18.20 1.48 3.66
C PRO A 348 19.27 0.64 2.95
N GLU A 349 20.53 0.80 3.35
CA GLU A 349 21.65 0.10 2.70
C GLU A 349 21.44 -1.41 2.70
N GLY A 350 21.69 -2.05 1.55
CA GLY A 350 21.56 -3.49 1.38
C GLY A 350 20.14 -4.00 1.15
N PHE A 351 19.15 -3.12 0.91
CA PHE A 351 17.77 -3.51 0.60
C PHE A 351 17.31 -3.14 -0.82
N GLU A 352 16.48 -3.99 -1.41
CA GLU A 352 15.69 -3.73 -2.61
C GLU A 352 14.20 -3.58 -2.23
N ALA A 353 13.48 -2.67 -2.89
CA ALA A 353 12.04 -2.50 -2.68
C ALA A 353 11.23 -3.49 -3.52
N ILE A 354 10.24 -4.13 -2.90
CA ILE A 354 9.31 -5.06 -3.56
C ILE A 354 7.96 -4.38 -3.83
N ALA A 355 7.46 -3.65 -2.84
CA ALA A 355 6.18 -2.96 -2.90
C ALA A 355 6.22 -1.70 -2.04
N VAL A 356 5.55 -0.64 -2.49
CA VAL A 356 5.31 0.57 -1.71
C VAL A 356 3.82 0.79 -1.54
N HIS A 357 3.46 1.26 -0.35
CA HIS A 357 2.11 1.63 0.05
C HIS A 357 2.15 3.01 0.69
N VAL A 358 1.18 3.85 0.38
CA VAL A 358 0.94 5.10 1.11
C VAL A 358 -0.13 4.82 2.16
N LEU A 359 0.14 5.19 3.40
CA LEU A 359 -0.77 4.99 4.54
C LEU A 359 -0.57 6.13 5.56
N PRO A 360 -1.46 6.28 6.56
CA PRO A 360 -1.25 7.22 7.65
C PRO A 360 0.08 6.98 8.38
N ARG A 361 0.75 8.05 8.79
CA ARG A 361 1.96 7.97 9.61
C ARG A 361 1.70 7.32 10.98
N MET A 362 2.70 6.64 11.54
CA MET A 362 2.61 6.04 12.88
C MET A 362 2.69 7.11 13.98
N PRO A 363 1.77 7.13 14.96
CA PRO A 363 1.90 7.99 16.12
C PRO A 363 3.04 7.48 17.02
N ILE A 364 3.70 8.40 17.73
CA ILE A 364 4.68 8.07 18.75
C ILE A 364 3.99 8.18 20.10
N THR A 365 3.77 7.04 20.76
CA THR A 365 3.10 6.97 22.06
C THR A 365 4.07 7.03 23.24
N ASP A 366 5.37 6.81 22.99
CA ASP A 366 6.40 6.79 24.03
C ASP A 366 7.56 7.74 23.66
N PHE A 367 7.51 8.97 24.19
CA PHE A 367 8.53 10.00 23.95
C PHE A 367 9.82 9.79 24.77
N SER A 368 9.95 8.65 25.46
CA SER A 368 11.12 8.27 26.25
C SER A 368 12.28 7.74 25.39
N VAL A 369 12.00 7.29 24.17
CA VAL A 369 13.03 6.93 23.18
C VAL A 369 13.51 8.23 22.51
N LYS A 370 14.75 8.60 22.80
CA LYS A 370 15.38 9.81 22.25
C LYS A 370 15.27 9.83 20.72
N VAL A 371 14.64 10.88 20.20
CA VAL A 371 14.70 11.31 18.80
C VAL A 371 16.10 11.78 18.46
#